data_AF-A0A0G0BE00-F1
#
_entry.id   AF-A0A0G0BE00-F1
#
_cell.length_a   1.000
_cell.length_b   1.000
_cell.length_c   1.000
_cell.angle_alpha   90.00
_cell.angle_beta   90.00
_cell.angle_gamma   90.00
#
_symmetry.space_group_name_H-M   'P 1'
#
loop_
_entity.id
_entity.type
_entity.pdbx_description
1 polymer ?
#
loop_
_entity_poly.entity_id
_entity_poly.type
_entity_poly.pdbx_seq_one_letter_code
_entity_poly.pdbx_strand_id
1 'polypeptide(L)'
;MNVTGAETVGGTLTTLGTVNVAGPLNVTGATNLTGLVTTLAGVNTAGPLNVTGSVNVGGVISASSGTNLAPSITFIGDTDTGFFRDGDGIMGVTSNGTTQFSVSPNLINVASGTKFQANGTVDVVGPLNVTGTTDLRGQVKMSGLVDLGTAISVDMGVYPDATFFKVTPATAALSISGSAPAGRIVFIFNATGVPITIDVPGSPDGTIPSGDVGAVVVVPGEGWKNFG
;
A
#
# COMPACT_ATOMS: atom_id res chain seq x y z
N MET A 1 -37.52 55.03 34.95
CA MET A 1 -36.54 55.14 36.04
C MET A 1 -35.18 55.06 35.39
N ASN A 2 -34.31 56.05 35.61
CA ASN A 2 -32.94 56.01 35.12
C ASN A 2 -32.04 55.68 36.31
N VAL A 3 -31.21 54.63 36.17
CA VAL A 3 -30.18 54.28 37.15
C VAL A 3 -28.85 54.75 36.58
N THR A 4 -28.10 55.55 37.33
CA THR A 4 -26.85 56.18 36.88
C THR A 4 -25.62 55.70 37.66
N GLY A 5 -25.71 54.51 38.27
CA GLY A 5 -24.63 53.90 39.07
C GLY A 5 -24.62 52.37 38.93
N ALA A 6 -23.80 51.70 39.75
CA ALA A 6 -23.73 50.24 39.77
C ALA A 6 -25.06 49.65 40.27
N GLU A 7 -25.65 48.77 39.47
CA GLU A 7 -26.86 48.02 39.82
C GLU A 7 -26.47 46.57 40.14
N THR A 8 -27.01 46.00 41.22
CA THR A 8 -26.89 44.58 41.55
C THR A 8 -28.28 43.98 41.57
N VAL A 9 -28.54 43.01 40.69
CA VAL A 9 -29.83 42.30 40.63
C VAL A 9 -29.66 40.95 41.31
N GLY A 10 -30.34 40.74 42.44
CA GLY A 10 -30.29 39.48 43.19
C GLY A 10 -31.08 38.32 42.58
N GLY A 11 -31.60 38.48 41.35
CA GLY A 11 -32.47 37.52 40.66
C GLY A 11 -32.40 37.68 39.13
N THR A 12 -33.41 37.20 38.41
CA THR A 12 -33.45 37.28 36.94
C THR A 12 -33.67 38.71 36.46
N LEU A 13 -32.79 39.18 35.57
CA LEU A 13 -32.99 40.42 34.83
C LEU A 13 -33.63 40.11 33.46
N THR A 14 -34.82 40.67 33.21
CA THR A 14 -35.51 40.55 31.92
C THR A 14 -35.56 41.91 31.24
N THR A 15 -35.08 41.99 30.01
CA THR A 15 -35.12 43.22 29.19
C THR A 15 -36.00 43.02 27.97
N LEU A 16 -36.88 43.98 27.67
CA LEU A 16 -37.76 43.93 26.49
C LEU A 16 -37.08 44.37 25.18
N GLY A 17 -35.78 44.68 25.21
CA GLY A 17 -35.04 45.22 24.06
C GLY A 17 -33.57 44.77 24.04
N THR A 18 -32.78 45.36 23.15
CA THR A 18 -31.36 45.08 23.01
C THR A 18 -30.58 45.52 24.26
N VAL A 19 -29.67 44.66 24.71
CA VAL A 19 -28.76 44.97 25.82
C VAL A 19 -27.40 45.29 25.23
N ASN A 20 -26.91 46.51 25.48
CA ASN A 20 -25.55 46.91 25.12
C ASN A 20 -24.69 46.97 26.39
N VAL A 21 -23.60 46.21 26.43
CA VAL A 21 -22.65 46.20 27.54
C VAL A 21 -21.37 46.88 27.07
N ALA A 22 -21.06 48.06 27.62
CA ALA A 22 -19.90 48.85 27.21
C ALA A 22 -18.53 48.28 27.64
N GLY A 23 -18.52 47.11 28.30
CA GLY A 23 -17.33 46.45 28.83
C GLY A 23 -17.43 44.92 28.75
N PRO A 24 -16.44 44.18 29.28
CA PRO A 24 -16.46 42.72 29.25
C PRO A 24 -17.64 42.17 30.05
N LEU A 25 -18.36 41.24 29.46
CA LEU A 25 -19.37 40.46 30.14
C LEU A 25 -18.71 39.19 30.71
N ASN A 26 -18.61 39.08 32.04
CA ASN A 26 -18.15 37.86 32.69
C ASN A 26 -19.36 37.05 33.17
N VAL A 27 -19.66 35.93 32.52
CA VAL A 27 -20.73 35.00 32.92
C VAL A 27 -20.08 33.76 33.50
N THR A 28 -20.29 33.51 34.80
CA THR A 28 -19.73 32.33 35.49
C THR A 28 -20.59 31.08 35.33
N GLY A 29 -21.80 31.21 34.79
CA GLY A 29 -22.74 30.12 34.54
C GLY A 29 -22.87 29.77 33.05
N ALA A 30 -23.71 28.76 32.77
CA ALA A 30 -24.04 28.40 31.39
C ALA A 30 -24.76 29.55 30.68
N THR A 31 -24.40 29.77 29.42
CA THR A 31 -25.05 30.76 28.55
C THR A 31 -25.70 30.04 27.38
N ASN A 32 -27.01 30.20 27.19
CA ASN A 32 -27.73 29.68 26.02
C ASN A 32 -28.04 30.85 25.09
N LEU A 33 -27.45 30.87 23.90
CA LEU A 33 -27.74 31.86 22.85
C LEU A 33 -28.49 31.16 21.72
N THR A 34 -29.68 31.62 21.40
CA THR A 34 -30.55 31.03 20.36
C THR A 34 -30.43 31.73 19.01
N GLY A 35 -29.74 32.87 18.95
CA GLY A 35 -29.50 33.65 17.73
C GLY A 35 -28.08 33.52 17.18
N LEU A 36 -27.80 34.26 16.10
CA LEU A 36 -26.45 34.37 15.54
C LEU A 36 -25.48 34.93 16.58
N VAL A 37 -24.35 34.24 16.74
CA VAL A 37 -23.23 34.71 17.55
C VAL A 37 -22.14 35.20 16.61
N THR A 38 -21.90 36.51 16.62
CA THR A 38 -20.79 37.12 15.89
C THR A 38 -19.71 37.51 16.89
N THR A 39 -18.49 37.02 16.68
CA THR A 39 -17.31 37.41 17.45
C THR A 39 -16.35 38.15 16.53
N LEU A 40 -15.76 39.24 17.03
CA LEU A 40 -14.80 40.04 16.26
C LEU A 40 -13.36 39.51 16.37
N ALA A 41 -13.15 38.54 17.27
CA ALA A 41 -11.90 37.86 17.53
C ALA A 41 -12.15 36.33 17.64
N GLY A 42 -11.11 35.56 17.97
CA GLY A 42 -11.22 34.10 18.12
C GLY A 42 -12.15 33.66 19.25
N VAL A 43 -12.71 32.46 19.10
CA VAL A 43 -13.48 31.76 20.14
C VAL A 43 -12.54 30.79 20.84
N ASN A 44 -12.35 30.95 22.15
CA ASN A 44 -11.63 30.00 22.98
C ASN A 44 -12.63 29.17 23.80
N THR A 45 -12.61 27.85 23.64
CA THR A 45 -13.41 26.93 24.46
C THR A 45 -12.47 26.12 25.36
N ALA A 46 -12.75 26.08 26.67
CA ALA A 46 -11.97 25.25 27.60
C ALA A 46 -12.25 23.74 27.44
N GLY A 47 -13.37 23.39 26.81
CA GLY A 47 -13.80 22.03 26.54
C GLY A 47 -14.15 21.80 25.07
N PRO A 48 -14.73 20.63 24.73
CA PRO A 48 -15.11 20.30 23.37
C PRO A 48 -16.17 21.27 22.85
N LEU A 49 -15.98 21.70 21.61
CA LEU A 49 -17.02 22.40 20.84
C LEU A 49 -17.81 21.36 20.05
N ASN A 50 -19.06 21.11 20.44
CA ASN A 50 -19.95 20.23 19.69
C ASN A 50 -20.75 21.06 18.67
N VAL A 51 -20.47 20.89 17.38
CA VAL A 51 -21.19 21.56 16.29
C VAL A 51 -21.99 20.51 15.52
N THR A 52 -23.32 20.64 15.54
CA THR A 52 -24.22 19.71 14.83
C THR A 52 -24.44 20.06 13.36
N GLY A 53 -23.96 21.23 12.93
CA GLY A 53 -24.01 21.71 11.54
C GLY A 53 -22.64 21.83 10.90
N SER A 54 -22.61 22.38 9.68
CA SER A 54 -21.37 22.61 8.94
C SER A 54 -20.47 23.63 9.63
N VAL A 55 -19.16 23.37 9.62
CA VAL A 55 -18.13 24.33 10.02
C VAL A 55 -17.46 24.88 8.77
N ASN A 56 -17.46 26.20 8.59
CA ASN A 56 -16.68 26.87 7.54
C ASN A 56 -15.42 27.48 8.17
N VAL A 57 -14.24 27.00 7.77
CA VAL A 57 -12.95 27.49 8.26
C VAL A 57 -12.27 28.25 7.12
N GLY A 58 -12.14 29.57 7.25
CA GLY A 58 -11.48 30.42 6.24
C GLY A 58 -9.95 30.35 6.24
N GLY A 59 -9.34 29.44 7.01
CA GLY A 59 -7.90 29.32 7.21
C GLY A 59 -7.45 27.88 7.46
N VAL A 60 -6.30 27.70 8.10
CA VAL A 60 -5.72 26.38 8.38
C VAL A 60 -6.36 25.75 9.61
N ILE A 61 -6.64 24.45 9.53
CA ILE A 61 -6.97 23.61 10.69
C ILE A 61 -5.65 23.03 11.22
N SER A 62 -5.31 23.36 12.46
CA SER A 62 -4.17 22.77 13.17
C SER A 62 -4.68 21.88 14.29
N ALA A 63 -4.27 20.61 14.28
CA ALA A 63 -4.57 19.66 15.33
C ALA A 63 -3.32 19.42 16.21
N SER A 64 -3.50 18.86 17.39
CA SER A 64 -2.38 18.35 18.19
C SER A 64 -1.66 17.21 17.45
N SER A 65 -0.49 16.78 17.93
CA SER A 65 0.23 15.68 17.28
C SER A 65 -0.56 14.36 17.32
N GLY A 66 -1.24 14.05 18.43
CA GLY A 66 -1.89 12.75 18.63
C GLY A 66 -0.88 11.59 18.68
N THR A 67 -1.41 10.38 18.79
CA THR A 67 -0.66 9.11 18.72
C THR A 67 -1.48 8.07 17.95
N ASN A 68 -0.91 6.91 17.66
CA ASN A 68 -1.65 5.78 17.10
C ASN A 68 -2.80 5.29 18.01
N LEU A 69 -2.65 5.37 19.33
CA LEU A 69 -3.70 5.00 20.30
C LEU A 69 -4.73 6.11 20.56
N ALA A 70 -4.39 7.36 20.22
CA ALA A 70 -5.24 8.53 20.39
C ALA A 70 -4.93 9.55 19.28
N PRO A 71 -5.44 9.35 18.06
CA PRO A 71 -5.18 10.24 16.94
C PRO A 71 -5.79 11.63 17.17
N SER A 72 -5.19 12.65 16.57
CA SER A 72 -5.63 14.03 16.77
C SER A 72 -6.88 14.39 15.98
N ILE A 73 -7.17 13.63 14.92
CA ILE A 73 -8.44 13.64 14.20
C ILE A 73 -8.99 12.21 14.26
N THR A 74 -10.15 12.05 14.89
CA THR A 74 -10.77 10.75 15.18
C THR A 74 -12.29 10.81 15.07
N PHE A 75 -12.98 9.70 15.32
CA PHE A 75 -14.43 9.61 15.21
C PHE A 75 -15.09 9.58 16.60
N ILE A 76 -16.33 10.05 16.69
CA ILE A 76 -17.11 9.91 17.91
C ILE A 76 -17.39 8.42 18.13
N GLY A 77 -16.93 7.86 19.26
CA GLY A 77 -17.14 6.46 19.62
C GLY A 77 -16.07 5.48 19.14
N ASP A 78 -15.14 5.93 18.30
CA ASP A 78 -13.95 5.19 17.87
C ASP A 78 -12.76 6.15 18.00
N THR A 79 -12.09 6.07 19.14
CA THR A 79 -11.03 7.01 19.54
C THR A 79 -9.63 6.52 19.18
N ASP A 80 -9.51 5.41 18.46
CA ASP A 80 -8.23 4.79 18.11
C ASP A 80 -8.05 4.57 16.60
N THR A 81 -9.04 5.02 15.81
CA THR A 81 -8.95 5.17 14.35
C THR A 81 -8.89 6.64 13.95
N GLY A 82 -7.95 7.00 13.08
CA GLY A 82 -7.80 8.40 12.66
C GLY A 82 -6.44 8.79 12.10
N PHE A 83 -6.18 10.11 12.08
CA PHE A 83 -4.93 10.71 11.63
C PHE A 83 -4.12 11.26 12.81
N PHE A 84 -2.81 11.08 12.77
CA PHE A 84 -1.88 11.60 13.78
C PHE A 84 -0.52 11.95 13.16
N ARG A 85 0.34 12.60 13.94
CA ARG A 85 1.71 12.94 13.59
C ARG A 85 2.66 11.93 14.21
N ASP A 86 3.27 11.09 13.38
CA ASP A 86 4.15 9.99 13.80
C ASP A 86 5.62 10.44 13.86
N GLY A 87 5.86 11.60 14.46
CA GLY A 87 7.15 12.29 14.47
C GLY A 87 7.26 13.45 13.47
N ASP A 88 8.45 14.04 13.41
CA ASP A 88 8.68 15.25 12.61
C ASP A 88 8.61 14.98 11.10
N GLY A 89 7.67 15.67 10.43
CA GLY A 89 7.46 15.52 8.99
C GLY A 89 6.79 14.21 8.59
N ILE A 90 6.26 13.44 9.55
CA ILE A 90 5.61 12.16 9.30
C ILE A 90 4.13 12.24 9.65
N MET A 91 3.29 11.86 8.69
CA MET A 91 1.85 11.67 8.89
C MET A 91 1.56 10.18 9.04
N GLY A 92 0.80 9.81 10.07
CA GLY A 92 0.33 8.46 10.31
C GLY A 92 -1.18 8.34 10.20
N VAL A 93 -1.64 7.19 9.73
CA VAL A 93 -3.04 6.75 9.77
C VAL A 93 -3.11 5.51 10.65
N THR A 94 -4.00 5.53 11.64
CA THR A 94 -4.20 4.45 12.60
C THR A 94 -5.60 3.86 12.49
N SER A 95 -5.73 2.58 12.82
CA SER A 95 -7.01 1.92 13.09
C SER A 95 -6.83 0.90 14.21
N ASN A 96 -7.79 0.84 15.14
CA ASN A 96 -7.70 -0.03 16.33
C ASN A 96 -6.37 0.15 17.08
N GLY A 97 -5.89 1.38 17.17
CA GLY A 97 -4.65 1.71 17.88
C GLY A 97 -3.36 1.34 17.16
N THR A 98 -3.41 0.83 15.93
CA THR A 98 -2.22 0.41 15.17
C THR A 98 -2.02 1.28 13.93
N THR A 99 -0.79 1.77 13.72
CA THR A 99 -0.42 2.49 12.49
C THR A 99 -0.55 1.54 11.30
N GLN A 100 -1.42 1.88 10.34
CA GLN A 100 -1.66 1.09 9.12
C GLN A 100 -0.89 1.65 7.92
N PHE A 101 -0.69 2.97 7.89
CA PHE A 101 -0.05 3.68 6.80
C PHE A 101 0.69 4.91 7.34
N SER A 102 1.84 5.24 6.77
CA SER A 102 2.56 6.47 7.10
C SER A 102 3.25 7.08 5.89
N VAL A 103 3.24 8.40 5.80
CA VAL A 103 4.02 9.18 4.82
C VAL A 103 5.11 9.93 5.55
N SER A 104 6.35 9.67 5.17
CA SER A 104 7.54 10.36 5.67
C SER A 104 8.23 11.13 4.53
N PRO A 105 9.23 11.98 4.81
CA PRO A 105 9.94 12.71 3.77
C PRO A 105 10.63 11.82 2.71
N ASN A 106 10.95 10.56 3.05
CA ASN A 106 11.74 9.66 2.20
C ASN A 106 10.99 8.39 1.77
N LEU A 107 9.87 8.05 2.40
CA LEU A 107 9.18 6.78 2.17
C LEU A 107 7.69 6.88 2.50
N ILE A 108 6.89 6.13 1.74
CA ILE A 108 5.52 5.75 2.10
C ILE A 108 5.55 4.31 2.61
N ASN A 109 5.10 4.09 3.84
CA ASN A 109 5.07 2.78 4.47
C ASN A 109 3.63 2.28 4.64
N VAL A 110 3.44 0.98 4.43
CA VAL A 110 2.20 0.23 4.62
C VAL A 110 2.51 -0.84 5.65
N ALA A 111 1.82 -0.86 6.79
CA ALA A 111 2.22 -1.65 7.94
C ALA A 111 2.27 -3.16 7.65
N SER A 112 3.15 -3.89 8.35
CA SER A 112 3.29 -5.34 8.17
C SER A 112 1.94 -6.07 8.33
N GLY A 113 1.65 -7.00 7.42
CA GLY A 113 0.39 -7.75 7.43
C GLY A 113 -0.80 -7.01 6.80
N THR A 114 -0.64 -5.73 6.44
CA THR A 114 -1.64 -5.02 5.63
C THR A 114 -1.37 -5.24 4.14
N LYS A 115 -2.44 -5.28 3.34
CA LYS A 115 -2.36 -5.53 1.89
C LYS A 115 -2.31 -4.22 1.14
N PHE A 116 -1.30 -4.03 0.28
CA PHE A 116 -1.38 -3.03 -0.78
C PHE A 116 -2.17 -3.62 -1.95
N GLN A 117 -3.33 -3.05 -2.27
CA GLN A 117 -4.20 -3.50 -3.35
C GLN A 117 -4.40 -2.38 -4.36
N ALA A 118 -4.03 -2.62 -5.62
CA ALA A 118 -4.24 -1.70 -6.73
C ALA A 118 -5.21 -2.32 -7.74
N ASN A 119 -6.33 -1.66 -8.02
CA ASN A 119 -7.36 -2.14 -8.95
C ASN A 119 -7.01 -1.83 -10.44
N GLY A 120 -5.73 -1.85 -10.78
CA GLY A 120 -5.20 -1.46 -12.09
C GLY A 120 -3.71 -1.77 -12.22
N THR A 121 -3.06 -1.14 -13.20
CA THR A 121 -1.61 -1.29 -13.41
C THR A 121 -0.83 -0.58 -12.31
N VAL A 122 0.16 -1.27 -11.73
CA VAL A 122 1.19 -0.66 -10.90
C VAL A 122 2.40 -0.42 -11.79
N ASP A 123 2.79 0.84 -11.96
CA ASP A 123 4.06 1.21 -12.60
C ASP A 123 5.10 1.49 -11.51
N VAL A 124 6.27 0.86 -11.61
CA VAL A 124 7.38 1.05 -10.67
C VAL A 124 8.53 1.70 -11.43
N VAL A 125 8.75 2.98 -11.18
CA VAL A 125 9.88 3.71 -11.75
C VAL A 125 11.12 3.41 -10.93
N GLY A 126 12.04 2.63 -11.50
CA GLY A 126 13.25 2.16 -10.83
C GLY A 126 13.17 0.69 -10.40
N PRO A 127 14.13 0.23 -9.57
CA PRO A 127 14.18 -1.16 -9.17
C PRO A 127 13.04 -1.51 -8.21
N LEU A 128 12.39 -2.65 -8.46
CA LEU A 128 11.49 -3.29 -7.50
C LEU A 128 12.31 -4.26 -6.63
N ASN A 129 12.54 -3.90 -5.37
CA ASN A 129 13.21 -4.77 -4.41
C ASN A 129 12.17 -5.57 -3.61
N VAL A 130 12.08 -6.88 -3.83
CA VAL A 130 11.22 -7.78 -3.04
C VAL A 130 12.09 -8.71 -2.22
N THR A 131 12.02 -8.58 -0.89
CA THR A 131 12.78 -9.42 0.06
C THR A 131 12.04 -10.69 0.48
N GLY A 132 10.79 -10.86 0.05
CA GLY A 132 9.93 -12.02 0.30
C GLY A 132 9.53 -12.74 -0.99
N THR A 133 8.43 -13.49 -0.95
CA THR A 133 7.88 -14.16 -2.13
C THR A 133 7.06 -13.19 -2.99
N THR A 134 7.08 -13.37 -4.31
CA THR A 134 6.18 -12.66 -5.24
C THR A 134 5.24 -13.67 -5.88
N ASP A 135 3.96 -13.66 -5.51
CA ASP A 135 2.94 -14.51 -6.15
C ASP A 135 2.24 -13.74 -7.27
N LEU A 136 2.55 -14.07 -8.52
CA LEU A 136 1.90 -13.51 -9.71
C LEU A 136 0.93 -14.54 -10.29
N ARG A 137 -0.38 -14.33 -10.09
CA ARG A 137 -1.44 -15.25 -10.56
C ARG A 137 -1.73 -15.13 -12.07
N GLY A 138 -1.02 -14.26 -12.78
CA GLY A 138 -1.16 -14.00 -14.22
C GLY A 138 0.16 -14.20 -14.97
N GLN A 139 0.22 -13.77 -16.23
CA GLN A 139 1.45 -13.88 -17.03
C GLN A 139 2.49 -12.85 -16.57
N VAL A 140 3.73 -13.30 -16.37
CA VAL A 140 4.88 -12.43 -16.13
C VAL A 140 5.51 -12.07 -17.48
N LYS A 141 5.35 -10.83 -17.94
CA LYS A 141 5.94 -10.35 -19.19
C LYS A 141 7.09 -9.40 -18.88
N MET A 142 8.32 -9.81 -19.19
CA MET A 142 9.53 -9.02 -18.96
C MET A 142 10.19 -8.72 -20.31
N SER A 143 10.42 -7.44 -20.61
CA SER A 143 11.17 -6.98 -21.79
C SER A 143 12.57 -6.56 -21.35
N GLY A 144 13.40 -7.53 -20.94
CA GLY A 144 14.76 -7.28 -20.45
C GLY A 144 15.45 -8.58 -19.99
N LEU A 145 16.71 -8.48 -19.57
CA LEU A 145 17.43 -9.61 -18.97
C LEU A 145 16.80 -9.97 -17.62
N VAL A 146 16.53 -11.25 -17.41
CA VAL A 146 16.00 -11.79 -16.17
C VAL A 146 17.14 -12.51 -15.46
N ASP A 147 17.73 -11.87 -14.44
CA ASP A 147 18.77 -12.47 -13.60
C ASP A 147 18.14 -12.98 -12.30
N LEU A 148 18.13 -14.30 -12.10
CA LEU A 148 17.43 -14.95 -10.99
C LEU A 148 18.36 -15.49 -9.91
N GLY A 149 19.68 -15.22 -10.00
CA GLY A 149 20.70 -15.57 -8.99
C GLY A 149 20.86 -17.07 -8.64
N THR A 150 19.89 -17.90 -8.99
CA THR A 150 19.74 -19.34 -8.74
C THR A 150 18.89 -19.97 -9.86
N ALA A 151 18.78 -21.30 -9.90
CA ALA A 151 18.04 -22.04 -10.92
C ALA A 151 16.55 -21.63 -10.97
N ILE A 152 16.01 -21.52 -12.18
CA ILE A 152 14.58 -21.28 -12.42
C ILE A 152 13.85 -22.61 -12.20
N SER A 153 13.01 -22.69 -11.18
CA SER A 153 12.09 -23.83 -11.01
C SER A 153 10.74 -23.47 -11.63
N VAL A 154 10.42 -24.10 -12.76
CA VAL A 154 9.11 -23.97 -13.41
C VAL A 154 8.36 -25.29 -13.19
N ASP A 155 7.31 -25.28 -12.37
CA ASP A 155 6.41 -26.44 -12.24
C ASP A 155 5.43 -26.44 -13.42
N MET A 156 5.65 -27.33 -14.37
CA MET A 156 4.86 -27.41 -15.60
C MET A 156 3.89 -28.59 -15.52
N GLY A 157 2.59 -28.31 -15.43
CA GLY A 157 1.56 -29.30 -15.75
C GLY A 157 1.69 -29.73 -17.22
N VAL A 158 1.93 -31.02 -17.47
CA VAL A 158 2.15 -31.56 -18.82
C VAL A 158 0.83 -31.56 -19.61
N TYR A 159 0.73 -30.70 -20.63
CA TYR A 159 -0.32 -30.78 -21.66
C TYR A 159 0.28 -31.29 -22.99
N PRO A 160 -0.45 -32.13 -23.75
CA PRO A 160 0.12 -32.90 -24.88
C PRO A 160 0.52 -32.08 -26.12
N ASP A 161 0.24 -30.79 -26.17
CA ASP A 161 0.30 -29.98 -27.40
C ASP A 161 0.92 -28.58 -27.24
N ALA A 162 1.50 -28.22 -26.10
CA ALA A 162 2.05 -26.87 -25.91
C ALA A 162 3.60 -26.83 -25.92
N THR A 163 4.13 -25.91 -26.72
CA THR A 163 5.53 -25.49 -26.72
C THR A 163 5.72 -24.42 -25.64
N PHE A 164 6.52 -24.69 -24.61
CA PHE A 164 6.48 -23.88 -23.38
C PHE A 164 7.69 -22.99 -23.13
N PHE A 165 8.81 -23.16 -23.85
CA PHE A 165 9.96 -22.25 -23.72
C PHE A 165 10.65 -22.04 -25.07
N LYS A 166 10.53 -20.82 -25.63
CA LYS A 166 11.36 -20.35 -26.74
C LYS A 166 12.37 -19.35 -26.20
N VAL A 167 13.60 -19.80 -25.96
CA VAL A 167 14.73 -18.91 -25.65
C VAL A 167 15.45 -18.58 -26.95
N THR A 168 15.46 -17.30 -27.35
CA THR A 168 16.14 -16.84 -28.57
C THR A 168 16.55 -15.37 -28.46
N PRO A 169 17.84 -14.98 -28.59
CA PRO A 169 19.05 -15.79 -28.47
C PRO A 169 19.59 -15.80 -27.02
N ALA A 170 20.15 -16.92 -26.59
CA ALA A 170 20.61 -17.16 -25.22
C ALA A 170 22.01 -16.57 -24.96
N THR A 171 22.15 -15.71 -23.95
CA THR A 171 23.44 -15.34 -23.35
C THR A 171 23.70 -16.01 -22.00
N ALA A 172 22.79 -16.85 -21.51
CA ALA A 172 22.90 -17.53 -20.22
C ALA A 172 22.49 -19.02 -20.32
N ALA A 173 23.07 -19.86 -19.46
CA ALA A 173 22.76 -21.29 -19.37
C ALA A 173 21.31 -21.52 -18.95
N LEU A 174 20.62 -22.41 -19.65
CA LEU A 174 19.22 -22.78 -19.42
C LEU A 174 19.17 -24.20 -18.85
N SER A 175 18.62 -24.37 -17.65
CA SER A 175 18.34 -25.67 -17.01
C SER A 175 16.83 -25.91 -17.03
N ILE A 176 16.37 -26.99 -17.67
CA ILE A 176 14.97 -27.39 -17.70
C ILE A 176 14.88 -28.79 -17.11
N SER A 177 14.12 -28.95 -16.02
CA SER A 177 13.85 -30.24 -15.38
C SER A 177 12.36 -30.55 -15.45
N GLY A 178 11.99 -31.76 -15.83
CA GLY A 178 10.60 -32.23 -15.78
C GLY A 178 10.53 -33.75 -15.71
N SER A 179 9.54 -34.30 -15.00
CA SER A 179 9.27 -35.74 -14.99
C SER A 179 8.04 -36.02 -15.86
N ALA A 180 8.21 -36.78 -16.95
CA ALA A 180 7.08 -37.27 -17.74
C ALA A 180 6.71 -38.69 -17.29
N PRO A 181 5.49 -38.95 -16.80
CA PRO A 181 5.00 -40.31 -16.64
C PRO A 181 4.73 -40.88 -18.05
N ALA A 182 5.65 -41.71 -18.57
CA ALA A 182 5.54 -42.42 -19.86
C ALA A 182 5.44 -41.56 -21.14
N GLY A 183 5.78 -40.26 -21.10
CA GLY A 183 5.66 -39.32 -22.24
C GLY A 183 7.01 -38.92 -22.88
N ARG A 184 6.94 -38.41 -24.11
CA ARG A 184 8.09 -37.77 -24.80
C ARG A 184 8.20 -36.32 -24.34
N ILE A 185 9.41 -35.87 -24.00
CA ILE A 185 9.69 -34.45 -23.77
C ILE A 185 10.42 -33.91 -25.01
N VAL A 186 9.88 -32.84 -25.60
CA VAL A 186 10.48 -32.17 -26.77
C VAL A 186 11.02 -30.83 -26.31
N PHE A 187 12.32 -30.66 -26.42
CA PHE A 187 12.98 -29.38 -26.17
C PHE A 187 13.40 -28.75 -27.50
N ILE A 188 13.11 -27.46 -27.69
CA ILE A 188 13.50 -26.69 -28.87
C ILE A 188 14.33 -25.51 -28.40
N PHE A 189 15.59 -25.44 -28.84
CA PHE A 189 16.49 -24.37 -28.46
C PHE A 189 17.05 -23.66 -29.70
N ASN A 190 17.33 -22.37 -29.58
CA ASN A 190 18.12 -21.62 -30.56
C ASN A 190 19.18 -20.83 -29.79
N ALA A 191 20.28 -21.52 -29.46
CA ALA A 191 21.40 -20.97 -28.72
C ALA A 191 22.68 -21.15 -29.54
N THR A 192 23.29 -20.03 -29.94
CA THR A 192 24.59 -20.01 -30.59
C THR A 192 25.66 -19.68 -29.53
N GLY A 193 26.66 -20.55 -29.36
CA GLY A 193 27.81 -20.28 -28.50
C GLY A 193 27.62 -20.49 -26.99
N VAL A 194 26.52 -21.10 -26.53
CA VAL A 194 26.30 -21.45 -25.11
C VAL A 194 25.97 -22.94 -24.98
N PRO A 195 26.69 -23.72 -24.16
CA PRO A 195 26.37 -25.13 -23.88
C PRO A 195 24.98 -25.26 -23.23
N ILE A 196 24.19 -26.23 -23.68
CA ILE A 196 22.90 -26.56 -23.07
C ILE A 196 23.09 -27.85 -22.26
N THR A 197 22.67 -27.83 -20.99
CA THR A 197 22.63 -29.02 -20.13
C THR A 197 21.18 -29.38 -19.89
N ILE A 198 20.80 -30.62 -20.20
CA ILE A 198 19.45 -31.13 -19.99
C ILE A 198 19.57 -32.28 -18.98
N ASP A 199 18.96 -32.11 -17.81
CA ASP A 199 18.85 -33.15 -16.79
C ASP A 199 17.43 -33.72 -16.82
N VAL A 200 17.30 -34.97 -17.29
CA VAL A 200 16.05 -35.71 -17.25
C VAL A 200 16.23 -36.88 -16.29
N PRO A 201 15.48 -36.95 -15.17
CA PRO A 201 15.62 -38.03 -14.21
C PRO A 201 15.48 -39.41 -14.87
N GLY A 202 16.56 -40.20 -14.86
CA GLY A 202 16.60 -41.55 -15.44
C GLY A 202 17.10 -41.67 -16.89
N SER A 203 17.57 -40.60 -17.53
CA SER A 203 18.36 -40.66 -18.77
C SER A 203 19.86 -40.45 -18.48
N PRO A 204 20.78 -40.86 -19.38
CA PRO A 204 22.20 -40.53 -19.23
C PRO A 204 22.39 -39.01 -19.37
N ASP A 205 22.97 -38.34 -18.37
CA ASP A 205 23.31 -36.91 -18.43
C ASP A 205 24.10 -36.58 -19.71
N GLY A 206 23.59 -35.65 -20.51
CA GLY A 206 24.18 -35.29 -21.79
C GLY A 206 24.30 -33.78 -21.93
N THR A 207 25.54 -33.26 -21.96
CA THR A 207 25.81 -31.90 -22.43
C THR A 207 25.73 -31.84 -23.95
N ILE A 208 24.92 -30.93 -24.50
CA ILE A 208 24.83 -30.71 -25.94
C ILE A 208 25.87 -29.65 -26.36
N PRO A 209 26.80 -29.96 -27.28
CA PRO A 209 27.82 -29.00 -27.76
C PRO A 209 27.19 -27.74 -28.37
N SER A 210 27.82 -26.59 -28.15
CA SER A 210 27.35 -25.30 -28.69
C SER A 210 27.54 -25.25 -30.21
N GLY A 211 26.46 -25.26 -30.98
CA GLY A 211 26.52 -25.16 -32.45
C GLY A 211 25.25 -25.62 -33.17
N ASP A 212 24.49 -26.53 -32.56
CA ASP A 212 23.32 -27.13 -33.21
C ASP A 212 22.01 -26.40 -32.83
N VAL A 213 21.31 -25.86 -33.83
CA VAL A 213 19.87 -25.59 -33.71
C VAL A 213 19.19 -26.93 -33.93
N GLY A 214 18.64 -27.54 -32.88
CA GLY A 214 18.06 -28.87 -32.97
C GLY A 214 16.88 -29.06 -32.04
N ALA A 215 15.90 -29.86 -32.47
CA ALA A 215 14.87 -30.38 -31.58
C ALA A 215 15.42 -31.65 -30.92
N VAL A 216 15.38 -31.70 -29.59
CA VAL A 216 15.82 -32.86 -28.82
C VAL A 216 14.60 -33.54 -28.26
N VAL A 217 14.42 -34.82 -28.61
CA VAL A 217 13.37 -35.66 -28.04
C VAL A 217 14.01 -36.60 -27.03
N VAL A 218 13.57 -36.52 -25.78
CA VAL A 218 13.93 -37.49 -24.74
C VAL A 218 12.77 -38.45 -24.56
N VAL A 219 13.05 -39.74 -24.77
CA VAL A 219 12.15 -40.84 -24.46
C VAL A 219 12.75 -41.59 -23.27
N PRO A 220 12.05 -41.71 -22.14
CA PRO A 220 12.53 -42.50 -21.01
C PRO A 220 12.90 -43.92 -21.46
N GLY A 221 14.16 -44.32 -21.25
CA GLY A 221 14.67 -45.65 -21.59
C GLY A 221 15.20 -45.85 -23.02
N GLU A 222 15.03 -44.92 -23.98
CA GLU A 222 15.55 -45.07 -25.35
C GLU A 222 16.79 -44.20 -25.69
N GLY A 223 17.28 -43.40 -24.72
CA GLY A 223 18.37 -42.46 -24.96
C GLY A 223 17.99 -41.24 -25.81
N TRP A 224 18.97 -40.40 -26.14
CA TRP A 224 18.77 -39.11 -26.82
C TRP A 224 18.67 -39.27 -28.35
N LYS A 225 17.74 -38.55 -28.99
CA LYS A 225 17.69 -38.38 -30.45
C LYS A 225 17.79 -36.89 -30.79
N ASN A 226 18.89 -36.50 -31.44
CA ASN A 226 19.08 -35.16 -31.98
C ASN A 226 18.47 -35.10 -33.39
N PHE A 227 17.55 -34.17 -33.60
CA PHE A 227 17.00 -33.83 -34.91
C PHE A 227 17.57 -32.46 -35.30
N GLY A 228 18.79 -32.47 -35.83
CA GLY A 228 19.40 -31.34 -36.53
C GLY A 228 18.84 -31.18 -37.94
#